data_AF-A0A812K4E8-F1
#
_entry.id   AF-A0A812K4E8-F1
#
_cell.length_a   1.000
_cell.length_b   1.000
_cell.length_c   1.000
_cell.angle_alpha   90.00
_cell.angle_beta   90.00
_cell.angle_gamma   90.00
#
_symmetry.space_group_name_H-M   'P 1'
#
loop_
_entity.id
_entity.type
_entity.pdbx_description
1 polymer ?
#
loop_
_entity_poly.entity_id
_entity_poly.type
_entity_poly.pdbx_seq_one_letter_code
_entity_poly.pdbx_strand_id
1 'polypeptide(L)'
;MLGERVGNASLCCSCCWWCAAVAAGIAAHNWGDISNKANAWDIATMWQQTTCQILASGVSCTDKDSGSACFGYTGGTAPSSQPPVFLTEHMATCPGSYWCAKEGGTCHCNGEITYAPALFDGHMYTVPSAEQAYKVASSSSWQCGTDQSGKPFSVDPAPWRAKHCWCTPQSILDILKQDASGLHKKKCSEASNAAFEQQGRRLYQEPPVVKDADAKEDEEDEEYEEMTESEQEVDVATPRRLTDVMYTARRRRTFSYTPWALVSLQPDSDRLDGDRDGAKQISCAYEFGVPAASSALYTSSGPYSGDVWKAERVAKAWGDVPTRPCWVRVRSEAGERLANCAVALDKPGTLKDQAKRKMEVAQICLWISLGLAVPCTCCLIFLIYVRSGNERQAQQQGLMNNMQHHRD
;
A
#
# COMPACT_ATOMS: atom_id res chain seq x y z
N MET A 1 -36.78 -24.08 35.59
CA MET A 1 -36.54 -23.05 34.55
C MET A 1 -35.13 -22.45 34.55
N LEU A 2 -34.11 -23.07 35.18
CA LEU A 2 -32.71 -22.62 35.13
C LEU A 2 -31.83 -23.39 34.12
N GLY A 3 -32.36 -24.43 33.47
CA GLY A 3 -31.60 -25.35 32.61
C GLY A 3 -31.37 -24.89 31.16
N GLU A 4 -32.12 -23.92 30.64
CA GLU A 4 -32.03 -23.52 29.22
C GLU A 4 -31.02 -22.39 28.94
N ARG A 5 -30.56 -21.65 29.96
CA ARG A 5 -29.65 -20.51 29.74
C ARG A 5 -28.17 -20.88 29.60
N VAL A 6 -27.77 -22.11 29.97
CA VAL A 6 -26.36 -22.53 29.93
C VAL A 6 -25.94 -23.00 28.52
N GLY A 7 -26.89 -23.42 27.67
CA GLY A 7 -26.58 -23.95 26.33
C GLY A 7 -26.06 -22.91 25.33
N ASN A 8 -26.55 -21.67 25.39
CA ASN A 8 -26.24 -20.67 24.36
C ASN A 8 -24.85 -20.00 24.54
N ALA A 9 -24.30 -20.00 25.76
CA ALA A 9 -22.99 -19.39 26.02
C ALA A 9 -21.84 -20.25 25.47
N SER A 10 -21.98 -21.57 25.45
CA SER A 10 -20.91 -22.49 25.08
C SER A 10 -20.63 -22.53 23.57
N LEU A 11 -21.66 -22.37 22.75
CA LEU A 11 -21.54 -22.33 21.28
C LEU A 11 -20.85 -21.04 20.79
N CYS A 12 -20.97 -19.95 21.53
CA CYS A 12 -20.36 -18.67 21.15
C CYS A 12 -18.82 -18.72 21.27
N CYS A 13 -18.29 -19.36 22.32
CA CYS A 13 -16.84 -19.44 22.54
C CYS A 13 -16.10 -20.25 21.47
N SER A 14 -16.63 -21.38 21.02
CA SER A 14 -15.97 -22.20 19.99
C SER A 14 -15.87 -21.50 18.63
N CYS A 15 -16.89 -20.70 18.27
CA CYS A 15 -16.88 -19.94 17.02
C CYS A 15 -15.82 -18.83 17.05
N CYS A 16 -15.63 -18.14 18.17
CA CYS A 16 -14.62 -17.09 18.30
C CYS A 16 -13.19 -17.61 18.06
N TRP A 17 -12.86 -18.81 18.57
CA TRP A 17 -11.54 -19.41 18.38
C TRP A 17 -11.27 -19.84 16.94
N TRP A 18 -12.28 -20.40 16.27
CA TRP A 18 -12.17 -20.72 14.84
C TRP A 18 -12.00 -19.46 13.98
N CYS A 19 -12.75 -18.40 14.26
CA CYS A 19 -12.56 -17.12 13.57
C CYS A 19 -11.14 -16.57 13.78
N ALA A 20 -10.59 -16.67 14.99
CA ALA A 20 -9.21 -16.26 15.28
C ALA A 20 -8.17 -17.10 14.52
N ALA A 21 -8.35 -18.43 14.46
CA ALA A 21 -7.46 -19.32 13.71
C ALA A 21 -7.49 -19.03 12.20
N VAL A 22 -8.68 -18.84 11.62
CA VAL A 22 -8.85 -18.48 10.20
C VAL A 22 -8.23 -17.11 9.92
N ALA A 23 -8.48 -16.11 10.76
CA ALA A 23 -7.87 -14.79 10.62
C ALA A 23 -6.34 -14.85 10.70
N ALA A 24 -5.79 -15.67 11.60
CA ALA A 24 -4.35 -15.90 11.69
C ALA A 24 -3.79 -16.60 10.45
N GLY A 25 -4.52 -17.58 9.88
CA GLY A 25 -4.15 -18.24 8.62
C GLY A 25 -4.12 -17.29 7.43
N ILE A 26 -5.15 -16.44 7.27
CA ILE A 26 -5.18 -15.41 6.22
C ILE A 26 -4.05 -14.40 6.41
N ALA A 27 -3.77 -13.98 7.65
CA ALA A 27 -2.67 -13.09 7.96
C ALA A 27 -1.30 -13.71 7.61
N ALA A 28 -1.11 -15.01 7.88
CA ALA A 28 0.10 -15.74 7.53
C ALA A 28 0.29 -15.83 6.00
N HIS A 29 -0.78 -16.10 5.25
CA HIS A 29 -0.72 -16.16 3.78
C HIS A 29 -0.32 -14.81 3.16
N ASN A 30 -0.98 -13.71 3.57
CA ASN A 30 -0.68 -12.37 3.06
C ASN A 30 0.75 -11.90 3.41
N TRP A 31 1.35 -12.45 4.47
CA TRP A 31 2.74 -12.17 4.83
C TRP A 31 3.78 -12.95 4.05
N GLY A 32 3.45 -14.15 3.55
CA GLY A 32 4.36 -14.88 2.66
C GLY A 32 4.79 -14.01 1.47
N ASP A 33 3.84 -13.25 0.90
CA ASP A 33 4.10 -12.33 -0.21
C ASP A 33 5.07 -11.20 0.15
N ILE A 34 4.77 -10.49 1.23
CA ILE A 34 5.61 -9.37 1.68
C ILE A 34 7.01 -9.87 2.05
N SER A 35 7.11 -11.01 2.73
CA SER A 35 8.39 -11.60 3.13
C SER A 35 9.23 -12.01 1.91
N ASN A 36 8.62 -12.62 0.90
CA ASN A 36 9.31 -13.01 -0.32
C ASN A 36 9.80 -11.78 -1.08
N LYS A 37 8.92 -10.79 -1.31
CA LYS A 37 9.30 -9.51 -1.93
C LYS A 37 10.42 -8.81 -1.16
N ALA A 38 10.35 -8.78 0.18
CA ALA A 38 11.40 -8.24 1.03
C ALA A 38 12.71 -8.99 0.85
N ASN A 39 12.70 -10.33 0.86
CA ASN A 39 13.92 -11.14 0.71
C ASN A 39 14.73 -10.81 -0.55
N ALA A 40 14.06 -10.57 -1.67
CA ALA A 40 14.77 -10.26 -2.90
C ALA A 40 15.05 -8.76 -3.10
N TRP A 41 14.29 -7.88 -2.46
CA TRP A 41 14.57 -6.45 -2.49
C TRP A 41 15.67 -6.03 -1.51
N ASP A 42 15.74 -6.67 -0.33
CA ASP A 42 16.66 -6.38 0.77
C ASP A 42 18.04 -7.05 0.64
N ILE A 43 18.42 -7.54 -0.54
CA ILE A 43 19.73 -8.17 -0.75
C ILE A 43 20.83 -7.14 -0.51
N ALA A 44 21.48 -7.19 0.66
CA ALA A 44 22.42 -6.16 1.12
C ALA A 44 23.53 -5.82 0.12
N THR A 45 23.98 -6.79 -0.68
CA THR A 45 25.01 -6.59 -1.72
C THR A 45 24.54 -5.76 -2.92
N MET A 46 23.24 -5.53 -3.07
CA MET A 46 22.66 -4.65 -4.10
C MET A 46 22.59 -3.18 -3.65
N TRP A 47 22.87 -2.91 -2.38
CA TRP A 47 22.77 -1.60 -1.76
C TRP A 47 24.14 -1.08 -1.37
N GLN A 48 24.37 0.20 -1.62
CA GLN A 48 25.56 0.91 -1.14
C GLN A 48 25.11 1.98 -0.16
N GLN A 49 25.72 2.00 1.03
CA GLN A 49 25.48 3.06 2.00
C GLN A 49 26.15 4.35 1.53
N THR A 50 25.45 5.46 1.64
CA THR A 50 25.97 6.82 1.38
C THR A 50 25.36 7.80 2.38
N THR A 51 25.73 9.08 2.28
CA THR A 51 25.13 10.17 3.05
C THR A 51 24.13 10.93 2.19
N CYS A 52 22.88 11.01 2.65
CA CYS A 52 21.82 11.79 2.03
C CYS A 52 21.64 13.10 2.78
N GLN A 53 21.56 14.21 2.05
CA GLN A 53 21.02 15.47 2.55
C GLN A 53 19.52 15.53 2.30
N ILE A 54 18.72 15.70 3.35
CA ILE A 54 17.26 15.82 3.26
C ILE A 54 16.90 17.25 2.84
N LEU A 55 16.23 17.38 1.69
CA LEU A 55 15.82 18.66 1.11
C LEU A 55 14.35 18.96 1.39
N ALA A 56 13.53 17.92 1.49
CA ALA A 56 12.12 17.96 1.89
C ALA A 56 11.71 16.57 2.36
N SER A 57 10.67 16.47 3.18
CA SER A 57 10.04 15.19 3.52
C SER A 57 8.53 15.31 3.55
N GLY A 58 7.83 14.19 3.43
CA GLY A 58 6.39 14.21 3.54
C GLY A 58 5.75 12.83 3.53
N VAL A 59 4.43 12.82 3.44
CA VAL A 59 3.64 11.59 3.36
C VAL A 59 2.69 11.68 2.17
N SER A 60 2.82 10.74 1.24
CA SER A 60 1.81 10.55 0.19
C SER A 60 0.69 9.66 0.70
N CYS A 61 -0.51 9.85 0.14
CA CYS A 61 -1.68 9.07 0.51
C CYS A 61 -2.38 8.56 -0.75
N THR A 62 -2.59 7.24 -0.83
CA THR A 62 -3.27 6.57 -1.95
C THR A 62 -4.45 5.75 -1.43
N ASP A 63 -5.62 5.89 -2.06
CA ASP A 63 -6.79 5.05 -1.86
C ASP A 63 -6.55 3.70 -2.57
N LYS A 64 -6.55 2.60 -1.80
CA LYS A 64 -6.19 1.27 -2.32
C LYS A 64 -7.17 0.73 -3.37
N ASP A 65 -8.43 1.13 -3.31
CA ASP A 65 -9.46 0.61 -4.21
C ASP A 65 -9.39 1.31 -5.57
N SER A 66 -9.05 2.60 -5.58
CA SER A 66 -9.03 3.42 -6.80
C SER A 66 -7.64 3.71 -7.35
N GLY A 67 -6.58 3.49 -6.55
CA GLY A 67 -5.21 3.92 -6.87
C GLY A 67 -5.06 5.44 -6.95
N SER A 68 -6.05 6.21 -6.49
CA SER A 68 -6.03 7.67 -6.57
C SER A 68 -5.53 8.30 -5.27
N ALA A 69 -5.15 9.57 -5.31
CA ALA A 69 -4.81 10.30 -4.09
C ALA A 69 -6.00 10.33 -3.12
N CYS A 70 -5.74 10.23 -1.82
CA CYS A 70 -6.81 10.15 -0.81
C CYS A 70 -7.73 11.38 -0.82
N PHE A 71 -8.98 11.23 -1.24
CA PHE A 71 -9.96 12.31 -1.22
C PHE A 71 -10.43 12.65 0.20
N GLY A 72 -10.59 13.95 0.50
CA GLY A 72 -11.24 14.42 1.73
C GLY A 72 -10.45 15.44 2.55
N TYR A 73 -9.23 15.76 2.16
CA TYR A 73 -8.43 16.78 2.84
C TYR A 73 -8.79 18.19 2.35
N THR A 74 -8.62 19.18 3.23
CA THR A 74 -8.64 20.60 2.87
C THR A 74 -7.37 20.95 2.10
N GLY A 75 -7.44 21.89 1.15
CA GLY A 75 -6.29 22.27 0.33
C GLY A 75 -5.07 22.53 1.20
N GLY A 76 -3.95 21.86 0.92
CA GLY A 76 -2.72 22.07 1.66
C GLY A 76 -2.13 23.46 1.40
N THR A 77 -1.28 23.92 2.30
CA THR A 77 -0.38 25.06 2.06
C THR A 77 1.07 24.58 2.13
N ALA A 78 1.99 25.31 1.51
CA ALA A 78 3.40 24.97 1.64
C ALA A 78 3.83 25.14 3.11
N PRO A 79 4.47 24.13 3.73
CA PRO A 79 4.97 24.25 5.08
C PRO A 79 6.09 25.31 5.15
N SER A 80 6.16 26.02 6.27
CA SER A 80 7.17 27.06 6.52
C SER A 80 8.48 26.52 7.11
N SER A 81 8.54 25.22 7.44
CA SER A 81 9.73 24.59 8.02
C SER A 81 10.88 24.48 7.02
N GLN A 82 12.12 24.39 7.52
CA GLN A 82 13.31 24.12 6.72
C GLN A 82 14.10 22.93 7.33
N PRO A 83 14.24 21.79 6.62
CA PRO A 83 13.58 21.47 5.35
C PRO A 83 12.04 21.43 5.48
N PRO A 84 11.29 21.67 4.39
CA PRO A 84 9.83 21.56 4.40
C PRO A 84 9.36 20.14 4.71
N VAL A 85 8.46 20.00 5.69
CA VAL A 85 7.83 18.73 6.08
C VAL A 85 6.34 18.76 5.73
N PHE A 86 5.95 17.99 4.73
CA PHE A 86 4.58 17.88 4.27
C PHE A 86 3.83 16.76 5.02
N LEU A 87 3.01 17.16 5.99
CA LEU A 87 2.09 16.25 6.68
C LEU A 87 0.98 15.73 5.77
N THR A 88 0.23 14.73 6.24
CA THR A 88 -0.78 14.04 5.42
C THR A 88 -1.91 14.96 4.95
N GLU A 89 -2.20 16.02 5.71
CA GLU A 89 -3.15 17.07 5.32
C GLU A 89 -2.78 17.80 4.02
N HIS A 90 -1.49 17.84 3.68
CA HIS A 90 -1.01 18.46 2.44
C HIS A 90 -1.17 17.55 1.22
N MET A 91 -1.42 16.25 1.45
CA MET A 91 -1.44 15.21 0.42
C MET A 91 -0.22 15.29 -0.52
N ALA A 92 0.96 15.56 0.03
CA ALA A 92 2.13 15.83 -0.80
C ALA A 92 2.74 14.55 -1.34
N THR A 93 3.21 14.61 -2.58
CA THR A 93 3.95 13.54 -3.22
C THR A 93 5.38 13.99 -3.54
N CYS A 94 6.31 13.04 -3.56
CA CYS A 94 7.70 13.34 -3.89
C CYS A 94 7.80 13.87 -5.34
N PRO A 95 8.52 14.98 -5.61
CA PRO A 95 9.54 15.62 -4.77
C PRO A 95 9.07 16.83 -3.94
N GLY A 96 7.81 16.89 -3.51
CA GLY A 96 7.25 18.01 -2.74
C GLY A 96 6.16 18.77 -3.47
N SER A 97 5.48 18.11 -4.40
CA SER A 97 4.26 18.62 -5.01
C SER A 97 3.08 18.29 -4.10
N TYR A 98 2.28 19.29 -3.69
CA TYR A 98 1.17 19.09 -2.77
C TYR A 98 -0.17 19.47 -3.38
N TRP A 99 -1.24 18.86 -2.90
CA TRP A 99 -2.59 19.14 -3.40
C TRP A 99 -3.08 20.50 -2.87
N CYS A 100 -3.47 21.41 -3.77
CA CYS A 100 -3.90 22.76 -3.36
C CYS A 100 -5.37 23.05 -3.65
N ALA A 101 -5.94 22.53 -4.76
CA ALA A 101 -7.34 22.78 -5.09
C ALA A 101 -7.92 21.70 -6.02
N LYS A 102 -9.24 21.50 -5.92
CA LYS A 102 -10.03 20.81 -6.94
C LYS A 102 -10.25 21.70 -8.17
N GLU A 103 -10.60 21.09 -9.31
CA GLU A 103 -11.05 21.81 -10.51
C GLU A 103 -12.09 22.90 -10.17
N GLY A 104 -11.87 24.10 -10.71
CA GLY A 104 -12.66 25.31 -10.44
C GLY A 104 -12.36 26.01 -9.10
N GLY A 105 -11.65 25.37 -8.18
CA GLY A 105 -11.25 25.96 -6.90
C GLY A 105 -10.02 26.87 -7.02
N THR A 106 -9.80 27.73 -6.03
CA THR A 106 -8.61 28.61 -5.99
C THR A 106 -7.45 27.90 -5.29
N CYS A 107 -6.32 27.77 -5.98
CA CYS A 107 -5.06 27.26 -5.48
C CYS A 107 -4.14 28.42 -5.10
N HIS A 108 -3.65 28.46 -3.85
CA HIS A 108 -2.61 29.41 -3.44
C HIS A 108 -1.25 28.74 -3.54
N CYS A 109 -0.45 29.14 -4.53
CA CYS A 109 0.85 28.55 -4.81
C CYS A 109 1.85 29.64 -5.20
N ASN A 110 3.00 29.63 -4.53
CA ASN A 110 4.20 30.35 -4.98
C ASN A 110 5.18 29.33 -5.57
N GLY A 111 5.12 29.13 -6.88
CA GLY A 111 5.87 28.11 -7.61
C GLY A 111 5.19 27.69 -8.91
N GLU A 112 5.13 26.39 -9.18
CA GLU A 112 4.51 25.82 -10.37
C GLU A 112 3.26 25.03 -9.99
N ILE A 113 2.13 25.41 -10.59
CA ILE A 113 0.88 24.68 -10.49
C ILE A 113 0.79 23.70 -11.66
N THR A 114 0.56 22.43 -11.35
CA THR A 114 0.29 21.38 -12.33
C THR A 114 -1.18 20.97 -12.23
N TYR A 115 -1.89 21.02 -13.35
CA TYR A 115 -3.26 20.54 -13.48
C TYR A 115 -3.27 19.14 -14.09
N ALA A 116 -3.68 18.14 -13.31
CA ALA A 116 -3.62 16.73 -13.69
C ALA A 116 -4.67 15.88 -12.94
N PRO A 117 -5.09 14.72 -13.50
CA PRO A 117 -6.02 13.79 -12.84
C PRO A 117 -5.44 13.13 -11.59
N ALA A 118 -4.12 12.91 -11.57
CA ALA A 118 -3.37 12.40 -10.42
C ALA A 118 -1.94 12.92 -10.53
N LEU A 119 -1.25 13.07 -9.39
CA LEU A 119 0.19 13.31 -9.37
C LEU A 119 0.91 12.07 -8.87
N PHE A 120 2.14 11.95 -9.37
CA PHE A 120 3.12 10.90 -9.09
C PHE A 120 3.08 10.42 -7.63
N ASP A 121 2.48 9.25 -7.39
CA ASP A 121 2.47 8.54 -6.11
C ASP A 121 3.41 7.33 -6.11
N GLY A 122 4.21 7.21 -7.17
CA GLY A 122 5.08 6.08 -7.43
C GLY A 122 4.50 5.05 -8.39
N HIS A 123 3.18 4.87 -8.45
CA HIS A 123 2.61 3.70 -9.12
C HIS A 123 2.14 3.96 -10.55
N MET A 124 1.63 5.14 -10.89
CA MET A 124 1.42 5.53 -12.29
C MET A 124 1.35 7.06 -12.43
N TYR A 125 2.29 7.65 -13.13
CA TYR A 125 2.10 8.96 -13.75
C TYR A 125 2.27 8.83 -15.26
N THR A 126 1.41 8.04 -15.88
CA THR A 126 1.16 8.12 -17.31
C THR A 126 0.05 9.13 -17.51
N VAL A 127 0.45 10.39 -17.73
CA VAL A 127 -0.31 11.22 -18.66
C VAL A 127 0.23 10.83 -20.04
N PRO A 128 -0.51 10.07 -20.87
CA PRO A 128 -0.16 9.84 -22.26
C PRO A 128 0.25 11.15 -22.94
N SER A 129 1.05 11.09 -24.00
CA SER A 129 1.37 12.30 -24.79
C SER A 129 0.13 13.11 -25.21
N ALA A 130 -1.02 12.45 -25.34
CA ALA A 130 -2.32 13.04 -25.67
C ALA A 130 -3.01 13.72 -24.47
N GLU A 131 -2.68 13.34 -23.24
CA GLU A 131 -3.19 13.92 -22.00
C GLU A 131 -2.12 14.86 -21.42
N GLN A 132 -1.95 16.07 -21.98
CA GLN A 132 -0.89 16.96 -21.50
C GLN A 132 -1.20 17.47 -20.09
N ALA A 133 -0.28 17.30 -19.14
CA ALA A 133 -0.38 18.04 -17.89
C ALA A 133 -0.13 19.53 -18.18
N TYR A 134 -1.08 20.38 -17.79
CA TYR A 134 -0.91 21.81 -17.93
C TYR A 134 -0.17 22.38 -16.73
N LYS A 135 0.84 23.20 -17.02
CA LYS A 135 1.69 23.84 -16.02
C LYS A 135 1.57 25.34 -16.11
N VAL A 136 1.40 25.98 -14.96
CA VAL A 136 1.33 27.43 -14.84
C VAL A 136 2.26 27.85 -13.70
N ALA A 137 3.21 28.74 -14.00
CA ALA A 137 3.96 29.43 -12.97
C ALA A 137 3.01 30.43 -12.27
N SER A 138 2.96 30.40 -10.95
CA SER A 138 2.14 31.29 -10.15
C SER A 138 2.94 31.83 -8.97
N SER A 139 2.83 33.13 -8.73
CA SER A 139 3.32 33.78 -7.50
C SER A 139 2.18 34.09 -6.52
N SER A 140 0.94 33.73 -6.86
CA SER A 140 -0.27 34.11 -6.13
C SER A 140 -1.37 33.05 -6.21
N SER A 141 -2.59 33.45 -5.86
CA SER A 141 -3.82 32.69 -6.07
C SER A 141 -4.05 32.41 -7.55
N TRP A 142 -4.48 31.20 -7.86
CA TRP A 142 -4.71 30.71 -9.22
C TRP A 142 -6.01 29.91 -9.29
N GLN A 143 -6.83 30.09 -10.32
CA GLN A 143 -8.03 29.27 -10.48
C GLN A 143 -7.70 27.93 -11.15
N CYS A 144 -8.08 26.84 -10.48
CA CYS A 144 -7.75 25.52 -10.96
C CYS A 144 -8.51 25.16 -12.24
N GLY A 145 -7.81 24.71 -13.28
CA GLY A 145 -8.38 24.41 -14.59
C GLY A 145 -8.34 25.57 -15.59
N THR A 146 -7.65 26.68 -15.26
CA THR A 146 -7.43 27.80 -16.19
C THR A 146 -5.97 27.91 -16.63
N ASP A 147 -5.76 28.49 -17.82
CA ASP A 147 -4.49 28.90 -18.41
C ASP A 147 -3.99 30.25 -17.86
N GLN A 148 -2.77 30.68 -18.23
CA GLN A 148 -2.14 31.94 -17.74
C GLN A 148 -3.00 33.21 -17.90
N SER A 149 -4.00 33.20 -18.78
CA SER A 149 -4.93 34.32 -18.98
C SER A 149 -6.19 34.26 -18.10
N GLY A 150 -6.32 33.22 -17.28
CA GLY A 150 -7.49 32.95 -16.46
C GLY A 150 -8.65 32.32 -17.24
N LYS A 151 -8.42 31.88 -18.49
CA LYS A 151 -9.43 31.19 -19.30
C LYS A 151 -9.32 29.68 -19.09
N PRO A 152 -10.41 28.90 -19.17
CA PRO A 152 -10.32 27.44 -19.16
C PRO A 152 -9.33 26.95 -20.23
N PHE A 153 -8.62 25.85 -19.94
CA PHE A 153 -7.76 25.23 -20.95
C PHE A 153 -8.57 24.88 -22.21
N SER A 154 -7.99 25.08 -23.38
CA SER A 154 -8.66 24.82 -24.67
C SER A 154 -9.00 23.34 -24.88
N VAL A 155 -8.28 22.45 -24.20
CA VAL A 155 -8.48 21.01 -24.21
C VAL A 155 -8.48 20.51 -22.78
N ASP A 156 -9.45 19.67 -22.43
CA ASP A 156 -9.45 18.94 -21.16
C ASP A 156 -8.36 17.87 -21.24
N PRO A 157 -7.33 17.90 -20.37
CA PRO A 157 -6.23 16.95 -20.47
C PRO A 157 -6.64 15.52 -20.15
N ALA A 158 -7.73 15.32 -19.40
CA ALA A 158 -8.23 14.00 -19.07
C ALA A 158 -9.77 14.04 -19.02
N PRO A 159 -10.44 14.01 -20.19
CA PRO A 159 -11.89 14.00 -20.26
C PRO A 159 -12.45 12.88 -19.40
N TRP A 160 -13.56 13.14 -18.71
CA TRP A 160 -14.28 12.17 -17.85
C TRP A 160 -13.58 11.79 -16.55
N ARG A 161 -12.36 12.25 -16.29
CA ARG A 161 -11.66 12.03 -15.02
C ARG A 161 -11.73 13.29 -14.17
N ALA A 162 -11.77 13.16 -12.85
CA ALA A 162 -11.63 14.33 -11.99
C ALA A 162 -10.18 14.84 -12.05
N LYS A 163 -9.99 16.16 -12.19
CA LYS A 163 -8.66 16.79 -12.22
C LYS A 163 -8.46 17.69 -11.02
N HIS A 164 -7.20 17.86 -10.65
CA HIS A 164 -6.78 18.61 -9.48
C HIS A 164 -5.60 19.50 -9.80
N CYS A 165 -5.47 20.56 -9.02
CA CYS A 165 -4.30 21.41 -9.03
C CYS A 165 -3.38 21.06 -7.89
N TRP A 166 -2.10 21.01 -8.24
CA TRP A 166 -1.04 20.65 -7.34
C TRP A 166 0.05 21.70 -7.44
N CYS A 167 0.54 22.13 -6.29
CA CYS A 167 1.57 23.14 -6.21
C CYS A 167 2.93 22.48 -5.94
N THR A 168 3.92 22.81 -6.76
CA THR A 168 5.34 22.58 -6.44
C THR A 168 5.92 23.91 -5.99
N PRO A 169 6.29 24.08 -4.71
CA PRO A 169 6.85 25.34 -4.21
C PRO A 169 8.09 25.78 -4.99
N GLN A 170 8.29 27.10 -5.10
CA GLN A 170 9.45 27.66 -5.77
C GLN A 170 10.77 27.16 -5.17
N SER A 171 10.84 27.01 -3.85
CA SER A 171 12.03 26.46 -3.16
C SER A 171 12.41 25.05 -3.64
N ILE A 172 11.42 24.19 -3.92
CA ILE A 172 11.63 22.86 -4.50
C ILE A 172 12.05 22.97 -5.96
N LEU A 173 11.44 23.88 -6.73
CA LEU A 173 11.82 24.10 -8.13
C LEU A 173 13.25 24.60 -8.26
N ASP A 174 13.70 25.48 -7.37
CA ASP A 174 15.06 26.02 -7.36
C ASP A 174 16.09 24.93 -7.09
N ILE A 175 15.80 24.04 -6.14
CA ILE A 175 16.58 22.82 -5.88
C ILE A 175 16.66 21.95 -7.15
N LEU A 176 15.52 21.71 -7.82
CA LEU A 176 15.46 20.85 -9.00
C LEU A 176 16.13 21.47 -10.24
N LYS A 177 16.18 22.80 -10.36
CA LYS A 177 16.81 23.51 -11.49
C LYS A 177 18.34 23.53 -11.40
N GLN A 178 18.90 23.48 -10.19
CA GLN A 178 20.35 23.49 -9.98
C GLN A 178 21.02 22.23 -10.53
N ASP A 179 20.30 21.11 -10.63
CA ASP A 179 20.83 19.86 -11.17
C ASP A 179 20.42 19.66 -12.63
N ALA A 180 21.35 19.96 -13.54
CA ALA A 180 21.19 19.93 -15.00
C ALA A 180 20.73 18.57 -15.58
N SER A 181 20.85 17.49 -14.82
CA SER A 181 20.42 16.14 -15.24
C SER A 181 18.92 15.89 -15.18
N GLY A 182 18.13 16.81 -14.60
CA GLY A 182 16.67 16.74 -14.54
C GLY A 182 16.18 15.47 -13.84
N LEU A 183 15.63 15.59 -12.63
CA LEU A 183 14.91 14.48 -12.00
C LEU A 183 13.80 14.03 -12.97
N HIS A 184 14.04 12.96 -13.74
CA HIS A 184 13.01 12.31 -14.54
C HIS A 184 12.12 11.52 -13.57
N LYS A 185 11.36 12.28 -12.75
CA LYS A 185 10.53 11.83 -11.62
C LYS A 185 9.84 10.52 -11.98
N LYS A 186 9.13 10.55 -13.11
CA LYS A 186 8.43 9.44 -13.74
C LYS A 186 9.28 8.19 -13.95
N LYS A 187 10.33 8.28 -14.78
CA LYS A 187 11.13 7.11 -15.18
C LYS A 187 11.76 6.40 -13.99
N CYS A 188 12.18 7.16 -12.97
CA CYS A 188 12.86 6.57 -11.83
C CYS A 188 11.94 5.76 -10.92
N SER A 189 10.77 6.27 -10.51
CA SER A 189 9.89 5.40 -9.70
C SER A 189 9.29 4.28 -10.53
N GLU A 190 8.95 4.51 -11.79
CA GLU A 190 8.40 3.47 -12.66
C GLU A 190 9.40 2.34 -12.83
N ALA A 191 10.67 2.64 -13.15
CA ALA A 191 11.73 1.63 -13.24
C ALA A 191 11.97 0.92 -11.90
N SER A 192 11.97 1.67 -10.78
CA SER A 192 12.25 1.08 -9.47
C SER A 192 11.09 0.21 -8.95
N ASN A 193 9.84 0.62 -9.17
CA ASN A 193 8.66 -0.16 -8.84
C ASN A 193 8.51 -1.36 -9.77
N ALA A 194 8.74 -1.21 -11.08
CA ALA A 194 8.75 -2.32 -12.02
C ALA A 194 9.82 -3.36 -11.63
N ALA A 195 11.01 -2.91 -11.24
CA ALA A 195 12.06 -3.81 -10.73
C ALA A 195 11.62 -4.51 -9.44
N PHE A 196 10.95 -3.81 -8.52
CA PHE A 196 10.44 -4.42 -7.28
C PHE A 196 9.39 -5.48 -7.56
N GLU A 197 8.42 -5.18 -8.43
CA GLU A 197 7.36 -6.11 -8.82
C GLU A 197 7.88 -7.30 -9.60
N GLN A 198 8.77 -7.08 -10.58
CA GLN A 198 9.39 -8.15 -11.36
C GLN A 198 10.15 -9.11 -10.46
N GLN A 199 10.91 -8.59 -9.49
CA GLN A 199 11.63 -9.40 -8.53
C GLN A 199 10.66 -10.22 -7.66
N GLY A 200 9.55 -9.61 -7.24
CA GLY A 200 8.47 -10.32 -6.53
C GLY A 200 7.93 -11.48 -7.36
N ARG A 201 7.57 -11.26 -8.63
CA ARG A 201 7.02 -12.30 -9.51
C ARG A 201 7.97 -13.47 -9.75
N ARG A 202 9.28 -13.23 -9.86
CA ARG A 202 10.28 -14.29 -10.04
C ARG A 202 10.32 -15.27 -8.88
N LEU A 203 10.16 -14.80 -7.65
CA LEU A 203 10.10 -15.69 -6.49
C LEU A 203 8.84 -16.56 -6.43
N TYR A 204 7.80 -16.16 -7.15
CA TYR A 204 6.55 -16.94 -7.27
C TYR A 204 6.55 -17.93 -8.42
N GLN A 205 7.45 -17.77 -9.39
CA GLN A 205 7.65 -18.81 -10.38
C GLN A 205 8.36 -19.95 -9.67
N GLU A 206 7.59 -20.98 -9.32
CA GLU A 206 8.15 -22.27 -8.93
C GLU A 206 9.24 -22.62 -9.96
N PRO A 207 10.40 -23.15 -9.52
CA PRO A 207 11.41 -23.62 -10.45
C PRO A 207 10.70 -24.50 -11.46
N PRO A 208 10.90 -24.29 -12.78
CA PRO A 208 10.16 -25.03 -13.79
C PRO A 208 10.25 -26.50 -13.39
N VAL A 209 9.11 -27.11 -13.10
CA VAL A 209 9.05 -28.53 -12.82
C VAL A 209 9.71 -29.14 -14.04
N VAL A 210 10.93 -29.64 -13.85
CA VAL A 210 11.62 -30.41 -14.86
C VAL A 210 10.74 -31.64 -14.96
N LYS A 211 9.74 -31.56 -15.85
CA LYS A 211 9.04 -32.73 -16.30
C LYS A 211 10.13 -33.52 -16.99
N ASP A 212 10.71 -34.44 -16.24
CA ASP A 212 11.62 -35.43 -16.78
C ASP A 212 10.94 -35.95 -18.03
N ALA A 213 11.57 -35.66 -19.17
CA ALA A 213 11.03 -35.91 -20.48
C ALA A 213 11.11 -37.42 -20.75
N ASP A 214 10.32 -38.21 -20.02
CA ASP A 214 10.19 -39.66 -20.19
C ASP A 214 8.86 -40.13 -19.59
N ALA A 215 7.76 -39.74 -20.22
CA ALA A 215 6.53 -40.52 -20.24
C ALA A 215 5.70 -40.08 -21.45
N LYS A 216 5.93 -40.76 -22.58
CA LYS A 216 4.92 -40.90 -23.62
C LYS A 216 3.72 -41.60 -23.00
N GLU A 217 2.65 -40.88 -22.75
CA GLU A 217 1.32 -41.49 -22.66
C GLU A 217 0.43 -40.77 -23.67
N ASP A 218 -0.28 -41.61 -24.41
CA ASP A 218 -0.89 -41.37 -25.70
C ASP A 218 -2.04 -40.37 -25.63
N GLU A 219 -2.21 -39.67 -26.76
CA GLU A 219 -3.28 -38.74 -27.10
C GLU A 219 -4.66 -39.42 -27.02
N GLU A 220 -5.58 -38.83 -26.27
CA GLU A 220 -7.02 -38.92 -26.59
C GLU A 220 -7.59 -37.49 -26.70
N ASP A 221 -8.12 -37.21 -27.89
CA ASP A 221 -8.71 -35.95 -28.31
C ASP A 221 -10.02 -35.66 -27.55
N GLU A 222 -10.03 -34.64 -26.69
CA GLU A 222 -11.28 -34.02 -26.21
C GLU A 222 -11.44 -32.62 -26.83
N GLU A 223 -12.33 -32.57 -27.81
CA GLU A 223 -12.88 -31.41 -28.50
C GLU A 223 -13.61 -30.50 -27.48
N TYR A 224 -13.09 -29.29 -27.25
CA TYR A 224 -13.71 -28.32 -26.34
C TYR A 224 -14.45 -27.23 -27.12
N GLU A 225 -15.76 -27.15 -26.89
CA GLU A 225 -16.67 -26.16 -27.47
C GLU A 225 -16.31 -24.73 -27.04
N GLU A 226 -16.35 -23.84 -28.03
CA GLU A 226 -16.16 -22.40 -27.99
C GLU A 226 -17.27 -21.71 -27.19
N MET A 227 -16.97 -21.27 -25.95
CA MET A 227 -17.87 -20.41 -25.18
C MET A 227 -17.69 -18.95 -25.57
N THR A 228 -18.80 -18.39 -26.04
CA THR A 228 -19.01 -17.06 -26.58
C THR A 228 -18.79 -15.93 -25.56
N GLU A 229 -18.18 -14.85 -26.05
CA GLU A 229 -18.08 -13.53 -25.43
C GLU A 229 -19.46 -13.04 -24.95
N SER A 230 -19.56 -12.73 -23.65
CA SER A 230 -20.69 -11.98 -23.11
C SER A 230 -20.33 -10.51 -23.00
N GLU A 231 -21.20 -9.68 -23.55
CA GLU A 231 -21.12 -8.23 -23.64
C GLU A 231 -20.96 -7.59 -22.25
N GLN A 232 -19.80 -6.99 -22.01
CA GLN A 232 -19.54 -6.21 -20.81
C GLN A 232 -20.08 -4.79 -21.02
N GLU A 233 -21.29 -4.55 -20.52
CA GLU A 233 -21.94 -3.23 -20.48
C GLU A 233 -21.06 -2.25 -19.68
N VAL A 234 -20.47 -1.28 -20.38
CA VAL A 234 -19.64 -0.22 -19.79
C VAL A 234 -20.56 0.84 -19.19
N ASP A 235 -20.79 0.70 -17.89
CA ASP A 235 -21.63 1.60 -17.09
C ASP A 235 -21.02 3.02 -17.06
N VAL A 236 -21.72 3.97 -17.68
CA VAL A 236 -21.29 5.37 -17.85
C VAL A 236 -21.26 6.06 -16.48
N ALA A 237 -20.06 6.26 -15.94
CA ALA A 237 -19.83 6.87 -14.64
C ALA A 237 -20.34 8.33 -14.59
N THR A 238 -21.49 8.53 -13.93
CA THR A 238 -21.98 9.86 -13.58
C THR A 238 -21.13 10.47 -12.46
N PRO A 239 -20.81 11.79 -12.50
CA PRO A 239 -19.97 12.45 -11.50
C PRO A 239 -20.65 12.46 -10.13
N ARG A 240 -20.09 11.66 -9.20
CA ARG A 240 -20.56 11.51 -7.81
C ARG A 240 -20.47 12.84 -7.04
N ARG A 241 -21.64 13.43 -6.75
CA ARG A 241 -21.79 14.45 -5.69
C ARG A 241 -21.70 13.78 -4.31
N LEU A 242 -20.76 14.24 -3.49
CA LEU A 242 -20.47 13.75 -2.14
C LEU A 242 -21.24 14.54 -1.07
N THR A 243 -22.58 14.47 -1.07
CA THR A 243 -23.39 14.95 0.07
C THR A 243 -24.58 14.03 0.29
N ASP A 244 -24.57 13.34 1.43
CA ASP A 244 -25.73 12.75 2.13
C ASP A 244 -26.61 11.72 1.44
N VAL A 245 -26.03 10.77 0.70
CA VAL A 245 -26.75 9.53 0.37
C VAL A 245 -26.37 8.44 1.37
N MET A 246 -27.32 8.21 2.28
CA MET A 246 -27.62 7.02 3.09
C MET A 246 -26.54 5.97 3.34
N TYR A 247 -26.46 5.54 4.59
CA TYR A 247 -25.66 4.46 5.20
C TYR A 247 -25.89 3.04 4.62
N THR A 248 -26.00 2.87 3.30
CA THR A 248 -25.95 1.53 2.69
C THR A 248 -24.50 1.06 2.69
N ALA A 249 -24.16 0.16 3.63
CA ALA A 249 -22.94 -0.67 3.73
C ALA A 249 -21.75 -0.25 2.84
N ARG A 250 -21.32 1.01 2.95
CA ARG A 250 -20.30 1.58 2.06
C ARG A 250 -19.00 0.86 2.41
N ARG A 251 -18.50 0.04 1.48
CA ARG A 251 -17.21 -0.65 1.58
C ARG A 251 -16.20 0.34 2.20
N ARG A 252 -15.69 0.02 3.38
CA ARG A 252 -14.76 0.89 4.11
C ARG A 252 -13.53 1.07 3.22
N ARG A 253 -13.33 2.28 2.71
CA ARG A 253 -12.16 2.60 1.89
C ARG A 253 -10.92 2.41 2.74
N THR A 254 -9.94 1.73 2.16
CA THR A 254 -8.64 1.54 2.81
C THR A 254 -7.64 2.47 2.15
N PHE A 255 -6.97 3.27 2.97
CA PHE A 255 -5.93 4.19 2.55
C PHE A 255 -4.56 3.62 2.88
N SER A 256 -3.60 3.94 2.01
CA SER A 256 -2.18 3.60 2.12
C SER A 256 -1.39 4.90 2.24
N TYR A 257 -0.49 4.97 3.21
CA TYR A 257 0.36 6.14 3.44
C TYR A 257 1.81 5.78 3.16
N THR A 258 2.53 6.65 2.46
CA THR A 258 3.92 6.37 2.12
C THR A 258 4.78 7.55 2.53
N PRO A 259 5.58 7.43 3.60
CA PRO A 259 6.54 8.47 3.92
C PRO A 259 7.60 8.52 2.81
N TRP A 260 7.96 9.74 2.40
CA TRP A 260 8.97 10.00 1.38
C TRP A 260 9.89 11.15 1.82
N ALA A 261 11.09 11.21 1.25
CA ALA A 261 11.97 12.36 1.33
C ALA A 261 12.57 12.70 -0.03
N LEU A 262 12.68 13.99 -0.34
CA LEU A 262 13.53 14.47 -1.40
C LEU A 262 14.95 14.57 -0.86
N VAL A 263 15.89 13.87 -1.46
CA VAL A 263 17.28 13.82 -0.99
C VAL A 263 18.25 14.25 -2.06
N SER A 264 19.34 14.89 -1.64
CA SER A 264 20.55 15.05 -2.43
C SER A 264 21.58 14.01 -1.97
N LEU A 265 22.06 13.21 -2.91
CA LEU A 265 23.13 12.24 -2.70
C LEU A 265 24.48 12.95 -2.84
N GLN A 266 25.37 12.75 -1.87
CA GLN A 266 26.74 13.20 -2.03
C GLN A 266 27.46 12.27 -3.03
N PRO A 267 28.17 12.83 -4.02
CA PRO A 267 28.97 12.03 -4.94
C PRO A 267 30.02 11.27 -4.13
N ASP A 268 30.15 9.98 -4.41
CA ASP A 268 31.15 9.13 -3.79
C ASP A 268 32.52 9.60 -4.30
N SER A 269 33.33 10.20 -3.42
CA SER A 269 34.63 10.82 -3.79
C SER A 269 35.60 9.82 -4.41
N ASP A 270 35.37 8.53 -4.20
CA ASP A 270 36.29 7.46 -4.55
C ASP A 270 36.03 6.89 -5.96
N ARG A 271 34.96 7.32 -6.66
CA ARG A 271 34.75 6.97 -8.07
C ARG A 271 35.62 7.85 -8.97
N LEU A 272 36.85 7.37 -9.20
CA LEU A 272 37.89 7.91 -10.08
C LEU A 272 37.52 8.02 -11.58
N ASP A 273 36.29 7.68 -11.97
CA ASP A 273 35.80 7.87 -13.34
C ASP A 273 35.39 9.34 -13.53
N GLY A 274 36.40 10.20 -13.58
CA GLY A 274 36.27 11.62 -13.86
C GLY A 274 35.78 11.85 -15.29
N ASP A 275 34.57 12.40 -15.42
CA ASP A 275 34.19 13.34 -16.49
C ASP A 275 32.76 13.90 -16.37
N ARG A 276 32.00 13.51 -15.34
CA ARG A 276 30.75 14.19 -15.02
C ARG A 276 31.05 15.21 -13.94
N ASP A 277 31.04 16.49 -14.33
CA ASP A 277 30.89 17.63 -13.43
C ASP A 277 30.07 17.20 -12.21
N GLY A 278 30.64 17.35 -11.01
CA GLY A 278 30.16 16.79 -9.74
C GLY A 278 28.81 17.35 -9.26
N ALA A 279 27.84 17.43 -10.16
CA ALA A 279 26.47 17.77 -9.91
C ALA A 279 25.94 16.81 -8.85
N LYS A 280 25.31 17.41 -7.84
CA LYS A 280 24.61 16.66 -6.83
C LYS A 280 23.52 15.86 -7.53
N GLN A 281 23.22 14.70 -6.97
CA GLN A 281 22.16 13.88 -7.51
C GLN A 281 20.96 13.98 -6.60
N ILE A 282 19.86 14.54 -7.11
CA ILE A 282 18.59 14.54 -6.40
C ILE A 282 17.81 13.25 -6.70
N SER A 283 17.21 12.65 -5.67
CA SER A 283 16.31 11.51 -5.82
C SER A 283 15.20 11.51 -4.78
N CYS A 284 14.15 10.74 -5.05
CA CYS A 284 13.12 10.43 -4.06
C CYS A 284 13.57 9.23 -3.25
N ALA A 285 13.63 9.39 -1.93
CA ALA A 285 13.92 8.34 -1.00
C ALA A 285 12.66 7.91 -0.24
N TYR A 286 12.60 6.61 0.07
CA TYR A 286 11.52 5.97 0.81
C TYR A 286 12.12 5.13 1.92
N GLU A 287 11.31 4.59 2.82
CA GLU A 287 11.81 3.75 3.91
C GLU A 287 12.59 2.54 3.37
N PHE A 288 12.01 1.83 2.41
CA PHE A 288 12.63 0.64 1.78
C PHE A 288 12.96 0.84 0.31
N GLY A 289 13.36 2.05 -0.07
CA GLY A 289 13.89 2.33 -1.41
C GLY A 289 12.85 2.67 -2.46
N VAL A 290 11.62 2.16 -2.32
CA VAL A 290 10.52 2.38 -3.26
C VAL A 290 9.17 2.59 -2.56
N PRO A 291 8.23 3.30 -3.21
CA PRO A 291 6.88 3.50 -2.71
C PRO A 291 6.14 2.18 -2.44
N ALA A 292 6.25 1.23 -3.39
CA ALA A 292 5.54 -0.05 -3.34
C ALA A 292 5.84 -0.83 -2.06
N ALA A 293 7.13 -0.89 -1.69
CA ALA A 293 7.59 -1.58 -0.49
C ALA A 293 7.22 -0.83 0.80
N SER A 294 7.25 0.51 0.77
CA SER A 294 7.05 1.35 1.96
C SER A 294 5.57 1.54 2.30
N SER A 295 4.69 1.61 1.30
CA SER A 295 3.26 1.84 1.48
C SER A 295 2.54 0.70 2.22
N ALA A 296 3.07 -0.53 2.13
CA ALA A 296 2.48 -1.70 2.78
C ALA A 296 2.47 -1.62 4.31
N LEU A 297 3.30 -0.76 4.92
CA LEU A 297 3.42 -0.66 6.37
C LEU A 297 2.41 0.28 7.03
N TYR A 298 1.81 1.20 6.27
CA TYR A 298 0.98 2.25 6.83
C TYR A 298 -0.40 2.24 6.19
N THR A 299 -1.35 1.59 6.85
CA THR A 299 -2.72 1.50 6.33
C THR A 299 -3.73 2.05 7.33
N SER A 300 -4.86 2.52 6.80
CA SER A 300 -5.97 3.02 7.62
C SER A 300 -7.30 2.78 6.93
N SER A 301 -8.36 2.59 7.72
CA SER A 301 -9.75 2.59 7.25
C SER A 301 -10.37 3.98 7.08
N GLY A 302 -9.57 5.04 7.25
CA GLY A 302 -10.04 6.43 7.23
C GLY A 302 -8.88 7.43 7.11
N PRO A 303 -9.14 8.69 6.69
CA PRO A 303 -8.09 9.67 6.43
C PRO A 303 -7.25 10.01 7.67
N TYR A 304 -7.85 10.05 8.87
CA TYR A 304 -7.17 10.46 10.11
C TYR A 304 -7.16 9.37 11.18
N SER A 305 -7.12 8.10 10.78
CA SER A 305 -7.09 6.96 11.70
C SER A 305 -5.90 6.03 11.44
N GLY A 306 -5.69 5.06 12.32
CA GLY A 306 -4.71 3.99 12.11
C GLY A 306 -3.27 4.49 12.01
N ASP A 307 -2.57 4.03 10.98
CA ASP A 307 -1.13 4.22 10.84
C ASP A 307 -0.71 5.56 10.21
N VAL A 308 -1.67 6.43 9.88
CA VAL A 308 -1.40 7.79 9.34
C VAL A 308 -0.39 8.56 10.21
N TRP A 309 -0.61 8.53 11.53
CA TRP A 309 0.25 9.22 12.50
C TRP A 309 1.64 8.60 12.64
N LYS A 310 1.80 7.31 12.29
CA LYS A 310 3.11 6.67 12.24
C LYS A 310 3.90 7.17 11.03
N ALA A 311 3.26 7.21 9.85
CA ALA A 311 3.88 7.74 8.65
C ALA A 311 4.31 9.22 8.83
N GLU A 312 3.47 10.04 9.46
CA GLU A 312 3.84 11.44 9.76
C GLU A 312 5.02 11.56 10.72
N ARG A 313 5.09 10.72 11.75
CA ARG A 313 6.24 10.72 12.66
C ARG A 313 7.53 10.37 11.94
N VAL A 314 7.48 9.43 10.99
CA VAL A 314 8.63 9.06 10.16
C VAL A 314 9.05 10.24 9.28
N ALA A 315 8.11 10.88 8.57
CA ALA A 315 8.41 12.04 7.74
C ALA A 315 8.98 13.23 8.54
N LYS A 316 8.43 13.50 9.74
CA LYS A 316 8.96 14.52 10.67
C LYS A 316 10.37 14.18 11.11
N ALA A 317 10.61 12.96 11.59
CA ALA A 317 11.93 12.53 12.01
C ALA A 317 12.99 12.62 10.90
N TRP A 318 12.58 12.46 9.63
CA TRP A 318 13.46 12.68 8.48
C TRP A 318 13.73 14.16 8.23
N GLY A 319 12.71 15.01 8.35
CA GLY A 319 12.86 16.46 8.20
C GLY A 319 13.68 17.12 9.31
N ASP A 320 13.60 16.59 10.54
CA ASP A 320 14.33 17.11 11.70
C ASP A 320 15.85 16.87 11.63
N VAL A 321 16.29 15.96 10.75
CA VAL A 321 17.71 15.60 10.59
C VAL A 321 18.16 15.90 9.15
N PRO A 322 18.88 17.01 8.92
CA PRO A 322 19.18 17.49 7.57
C PRO A 322 20.11 16.56 6.77
N THR A 323 20.85 15.69 7.44
CA THR A 323 21.78 14.73 6.82
C THR A 323 21.75 13.40 7.56
N ARG A 324 21.63 12.29 6.84
CA ARG A 324 21.56 10.94 7.44
C ARG A 324 22.18 9.88 6.53
N PRO A 325 22.61 8.73 7.10
CA PRO A 325 22.92 7.57 6.28
C PRO A 325 21.67 7.15 5.50
N CYS A 326 21.89 6.75 4.25
CA CYS A 326 20.89 6.20 3.36
C CYS A 326 21.54 5.14 2.48
N TRP A 327 20.72 4.38 1.74
CA TRP A 327 21.19 3.28 0.91
C TRP A 327 20.70 3.47 -0.51
N VAL A 328 21.65 3.49 -1.44
CA VAL A 328 21.38 3.62 -2.87
C VAL A 328 21.49 2.26 -3.52
N ARG A 329 20.51 1.89 -4.35
CA ARG A 329 20.54 0.59 -5.03
C ARG A 329 21.47 0.60 -6.24
N VAL A 330 22.68 0.13 -6.08
CA VAL A 330 23.72 0.17 -7.13
C VAL A 330 23.57 -0.90 -8.20
N ARG A 331 22.87 -1.99 -7.91
CA ARG A 331 22.70 -3.12 -8.83
C ARG A 331 21.24 -3.55 -8.90
N SER A 332 20.81 -3.93 -10.10
CA SER A 332 19.60 -4.70 -10.34
C SER A 332 19.97 -5.94 -11.14
N GLU A 333 19.23 -7.03 -10.99
CA GLU A 333 19.40 -8.22 -11.82
C GLU A 333 19.10 -7.93 -13.31
N ALA A 334 18.35 -6.86 -13.60
CA ALA A 334 18.08 -6.40 -14.96
C ALA A 334 19.28 -5.72 -15.64
N GLY A 335 20.42 -5.58 -14.94
CA GLY A 335 21.62 -4.93 -15.49
C GLY A 335 21.50 -3.40 -15.64
N GLU A 336 20.32 -2.84 -15.43
CA GLU A 336 20.09 -1.39 -15.44
C GLU A 336 20.56 -0.75 -14.13
N ARG A 337 21.26 0.39 -14.26
CA ARG A 337 21.70 1.21 -13.14
C ARG A 337 20.50 1.91 -12.48
N LEU A 338 19.87 1.23 -11.52
CA LEU A 338 18.86 1.82 -10.62
C LEU A 338 19.45 2.73 -9.54
N ALA A 339 20.78 2.92 -9.54
CA ALA A 339 21.51 3.76 -8.59
C ALA A 339 20.95 5.18 -8.49
N ASN A 340 20.22 5.60 -9.51
CA ASN A 340 19.67 6.95 -9.58
C ASN A 340 18.23 7.06 -9.06
N CYS A 341 17.57 5.93 -8.84
CA CYS A 341 16.11 5.87 -8.78
C CYS A 341 15.56 5.23 -7.50
N ALA A 342 16.30 4.32 -6.87
CA ALA A 342 15.88 3.66 -5.64
C ALA A 342 16.82 4.02 -4.47
N VAL A 343 16.30 4.81 -3.53
CA VAL A 343 17.02 5.27 -2.34
C VAL A 343 16.24 4.92 -1.09
N ALA A 344 16.82 4.10 -0.22
CA ALA A 344 16.24 3.70 1.05
C ALA A 344 16.78 4.58 2.19
N LEU A 345 15.90 4.99 3.10
CA LEU A 345 16.27 5.72 4.32
C LEU A 345 16.43 4.81 5.53
N ASP A 346 16.02 3.54 5.41
CA ASP A 346 16.30 2.49 6.37
C ASP A 346 17.24 1.44 5.79
N LYS A 347 17.93 0.73 6.70
CA LYS A 347 18.95 -0.24 6.34
C LYS A 347 18.31 -1.41 5.59
N PRO A 348 18.90 -1.88 4.47
CA PRO A 348 18.48 -3.11 3.80
C PRO A 348 18.42 -4.27 4.79
N GLY A 349 17.33 -5.04 4.74
CA GLY A 349 17.04 -6.13 5.66
C GLY A 349 16.08 -5.74 6.79
N THR A 350 15.87 -4.44 7.04
CA THR A 350 14.92 -3.98 8.07
C THR A 350 13.49 -4.42 7.75
N LEU A 351 13.07 -4.41 6.48
CA LEU A 351 11.73 -4.85 6.09
C LEU A 351 11.56 -6.35 6.35
N LYS A 352 12.56 -7.16 5.98
CA LYS A 352 12.61 -8.59 6.31
C LYS A 352 12.56 -8.84 7.82
N ASP A 353 13.32 -8.10 8.63
CA ASP A 353 13.35 -8.26 10.08
C ASP A 353 11.99 -7.92 10.71
N GLN A 354 11.35 -6.85 10.24
CA GLN A 354 9.99 -6.49 10.66
C GLN A 354 8.98 -7.56 10.27
N ALA A 355 9.05 -8.10 9.05
CA ALA A 355 8.19 -9.17 8.56
C ALA A 355 8.36 -10.45 9.39
N LYS A 356 9.62 -10.84 9.69
CA LYS A 356 9.93 -12.01 10.51
C LYS A 356 9.39 -11.88 11.93
N ARG A 357 9.62 -10.74 12.59
CA ARG A 357 9.11 -10.50 13.96
C ARG A 357 7.58 -10.58 14.01
N LYS A 358 6.94 -9.98 13.00
CA LYS A 358 5.48 -10.04 12.84
C LYS A 358 5.03 -11.50 12.69
N MET A 359 5.67 -12.27 11.82
CA MET A 359 5.39 -13.70 11.60
C MET A 359 5.54 -14.53 12.87
N GLU A 360 6.62 -14.34 13.62
CA GLU A 360 6.84 -15.01 14.90
C GLU A 360 5.69 -14.74 15.88
N VAL A 361 5.23 -13.48 15.98
CA VAL A 361 4.08 -13.12 16.83
C VAL A 361 2.78 -13.80 16.35
N ALA A 362 2.48 -13.77 15.05
CA ALA A 362 1.27 -14.44 14.55
C ALA A 362 1.32 -15.96 14.72
N GLN A 363 2.50 -16.57 14.54
CA GLN A 363 2.70 -17.99 14.75
C GLN A 363 2.49 -18.36 16.22
N ILE A 364 3.03 -17.57 17.16
CA ILE A 364 2.77 -17.74 18.59
C ILE A 364 1.27 -17.62 18.89
N CYS A 365 0.59 -16.58 18.37
CA CYS A 365 -0.85 -16.40 18.55
C CYS A 365 -1.67 -17.56 17.97
N LEU A 366 -1.26 -18.10 16.82
CA LEU A 366 -1.90 -19.25 16.17
C LEU A 366 -1.75 -20.50 17.05
N TRP A 367 -0.55 -20.79 17.56
CA TRP A 367 -0.32 -21.92 18.45
C TRP A 367 -1.09 -21.80 19.76
N ILE A 368 -1.17 -20.61 20.34
CA ILE A 368 -2.00 -20.35 21.54
C ILE A 368 -3.47 -20.62 21.22
N SER A 369 -3.97 -20.12 20.08
CA SER A 369 -5.36 -20.31 19.66
C SER A 369 -5.70 -21.78 19.42
N LEU A 370 -4.81 -22.52 18.76
CA LEU A 370 -4.94 -23.97 18.54
C LEU A 370 -4.89 -24.74 19.87
N GLY A 371 -3.94 -24.38 20.74
CA GLY A 371 -3.79 -24.97 22.07
C GLY A 371 -5.00 -24.77 22.99
N LEU A 372 -5.76 -23.68 22.81
CA LEU A 372 -7.01 -23.42 23.52
C LEU A 372 -8.24 -24.04 22.83
N ALA A 373 -8.22 -24.14 21.50
CA ALA A 373 -9.31 -24.73 20.73
C ALA A 373 -9.47 -26.23 21.02
N VAL A 374 -8.37 -27.00 21.09
CA VAL A 374 -8.40 -28.45 21.36
C VAL A 374 -9.07 -28.82 22.69
N PRO A 375 -8.70 -28.27 23.86
CA PRO A 375 -9.38 -28.59 25.11
C PRO A 375 -10.83 -28.10 25.08
N CYS A 376 -11.13 -26.97 24.43
CA CYS A 376 -12.49 -26.48 24.31
C CYS A 376 -13.38 -27.43 23.48
N THR A 377 -12.88 -27.95 22.35
CA THR A 377 -13.60 -28.94 21.55
C THR A 377 -13.72 -30.27 22.28
N CYS A 378 -12.68 -30.73 22.98
CA CYS A 378 -12.76 -31.93 23.83
C CYS A 378 -13.81 -31.78 24.94
N CYS A 379 -13.87 -30.62 25.61
CA CYS A 379 -14.90 -30.33 26.61
C CYS A 379 -16.31 -30.33 26.00
N LEU A 380 -16.50 -29.73 24.82
CA LEU A 380 -17.78 -29.75 24.11
C LEU A 380 -18.22 -31.18 23.75
N ILE A 381 -17.31 -31.99 23.21
CA ILE A 381 -17.57 -33.39 22.86
C ILE A 381 -17.93 -34.18 24.13
N PHE A 382 -17.19 -33.97 25.22
CA PHE A 382 -17.48 -34.61 26.51
C PHE A 382 -18.86 -34.21 27.06
N LEU A 383 -19.21 -32.93 27.02
CA LEU A 383 -20.53 -32.43 27.44
C LEU A 383 -21.67 -33.00 26.57
N ILE A 384 -21.46 -33.11 25.26
CA ILE A 384 -22.41 -33.77 24.34
C ILE A 384 -22.57 -35.25 24.71
N TYR A 385 -21.45 -35.94 24.98
CA TYR A 385 -21.47 -37.35 25.35
C TYR A 385 -22.22 -37.57 26.67
N VAL A 386 -21.92 -36.80 27.72
CA VAL A 386 -22.62 -36.84 29.03
C VAL A 386 -24.11 -36.54 28.87
N ARG A 387 -24.47 -35.52 28.09
CA ARG A 387 -25.88 -35.18 27.84
C ARG A 387 -26.62 -36.33 27.14
N SER A 388 -26.03 -36.91 26.10
CA SER A 388 -26.63 -38.04 25.38
C SER A 388 -26.80 -39.28 26.26
N GLY A 389 -25.87 -39.52 27.19
CA GLY A 389 -25.96 -40.59 28.19
C GLY A 389 -27.15 -40.39 29.14
N ASN A 390 -27.32 -39.17 29.65
CA ASN A 390 -28.44 -38.83 30.55
C ASN A 390 -29.80 -38.92 29.85
N GLU A 391 -29.91 -38.47 28.59
CA GLU A 391 -31.14 -38.59 27.80
C GLU A 391 -31.52 -40.06 27.56
N ARG A 392 -30.54 -40.94 27.28
CA ARG A 392 -30.78 -42.39 27.16
C ARG A 392 -31.26 -43.01 28.47
N GLN A 393 -30.67 -42.63 29.60
CA GLN A 393 -31.11 -43.10 30.92
C GLN A 393 -32.53 -42.64 31.26
N ALA A 394 -32.87 -41.38 30.96
CA ALA A 394 -34.21 -40.84 31.16
C ALA A 394 -35.24 -41.56 30.27
N GLN A 395 -34.91 -41.85 29.01
CA GLN A 395 -35.76 -42.64 28.12
C GLN A 395 -35.98 -44.07 28.63
N GLN A 396 -34.93 -44.74 29.11
CA GLN A 396 -35.04 -46.09 29.70
C GLN A 396 -35.90 -46.10 30.96
N GLN A 397 -35.74 -45.13 31.86
CA GLN A 397 -36.58 -44.99 33.05
C GLN A 397 -38.05 -44.71 32.69
N GLY A 398 -38.30 -43.84 31.70
CA GLY A 398 -39.66 -43.59 31.19
C GLY A 398 -40.32 -44.85 30.63
N LEU A 399 -39.57 -45.68 29.90
CA LEU A 399 -40.03 -46.96 29.37
C LEU A 399 -40.37 -47.97 30.48
N MET A 400 -39.51 -48.07 31.51
CA MET A 400 -39.76 -48.93 32.67
C MET A 400 -41.00 -48.51 33.45
N ASN A 401 -41.21 -47.21 33.67
CA ASN A 401 -42.39 -46.70 34.35
C ASN A 401 -43.69 -46.97 33.56
N ASN A 402 -43.66 -46.83 32.23
CA ASN A 402 -44.81 -47.14 31.39
C ASN A 402 -45.17 -48.64 31.40
N MET A 403 -44.18 -49.53 31.43
CA MET A 403 -44.43 -50.97 31.55
C MET A 403 -45.04 -51.35 32.91
N GLN A 404 -44.66 -50.65 33.99
CA GLN A 404 -45.24 -50.85 35.31
C GLN A 404 -46.73 -50.47 35.31
N HIS A 405 -47.09 -49.34 34.69
CA HIS A 405 -48.47 -48.83 34.67
C HIS A 405 -49.46 -49.66 33.84
N HIS A 406 -48.96 -50.51 32.94
CA HIS A 406 -49.81 -51.46 32.19
C HIS A 406 -50.04 -52.79 32.92
N ARG A 407 -49.29 -53.04 34.01
CA ARG A 407 -49.41 -54.27 34.81
C ARG A 407 -50.40 -54.13 35.97
N ASP A 408 -50.60 -52.90 36.42
CA ASP A 408 -51.63 -52.51 37.39
C ASP A 408 -52.94 -52.16 36.64
#